data_AF-A0A1J3D3S8-F1
#
_entry.id   AF-A0A1J3D3S8-F1
#
_cell.length_a   1.000
_cell.length_b   1.000
_cell.length_c   1.000
_cell.angle_alpha   90.00
_cell.angle_beta   90.00
_cell.angle_gamma   90.00
#
_symmetry.space_group_name_H-M   'P 1'
#
loop_
_entity.id
_entity.type
_entity.pdbx_description
1 polymer ?
#
loop_
_entity_poly.entity_id
_entity_poly.type
_entity_poly.pdbx_seq_one_letter_code
_entity_poly.pdbx_strand_id
1 'polypeptide(L)'
;VLYEQIGDEFEKQGYFLVDADENILEEQKGVIRSNCIDCLDRTNVTQNYMAQKSLNLQLQRIGVFDSTECVSNFEDDYTKFKRIWAEQGDEISLQYAGTYALKGDLVRYGKQTVSGAIKDGMSALSRYYLNNFQDGVRQDALDLISGRYTVGTNSPSQIQPIGSQPSFLPVASALLIGGVTVTSFTIHQAGRNTQQYLASALWAGVTAGVVAMIKANGRHLCSRPRLCHLI
;
A
#
# COMPACT_ATOMS: atom_id res chain seq x y z
N VAL A 1 -6.09 -23.28 6.34
CA VAL A 1 -6.01 -22.76 7.72
C VAL A 1 -7.02 -21.66 8.02
N LEU A 2 -6.87 -20.41 7.57
CA LEU A 2 -7.82 -19.34 7.96
C LEU A 2 -9.26 -19.62 7.49
N TYR A 3 -9.45 -19.95 6.21
CA TYR A 3 -10.79 -20.22 5.68
C TYR A 3 -11.46 -21.41 6.36
N GLU A 4 -10.73 -22.47 6.65
CA GLU A 4 -11.26 -23.66 7.34
C GLU A 4 -11.79 -23.33 8.75
N GLN A 5 -11.29 -22.27 9.39
CA GLN A 5 -11.76 -21.84 10.71
C GLN A 5 -13.03 -20.99 10.65
N ILE A 6 -13.28 -20.31 9.52
CA ILE A 6 -14.39 -19.35 9.39
C ILE A 6 -15.40 -19.75 8.31
N GLY A 7 -15.20 -20.87 7.62
CA GLY A 7 -16.02 -21.31 6.48
C GLY A 7 -17.49 -21.46 6.84
N ASP A 8 -17.78 -22.15 7.96
CA ASP A 8 -19.15 -22.34 8.44
C ASP A 8 -19.86 -21.01 8.74
N GLU A 9 -19.14 -20.03 9.28
CA GLU A 9 -19.69 -18.71 9.57
C GLU A 9 -19.86 -17.89 8.30
N PHE A 10 -18.90 -17.96 7.38
CA PHE A 10 -18.96 -17.31 6.08
C PHE A 10 -20.17 -17.77 5.27
N GLU A 11 -20.45 -19.08 5.24
CA GLU A 11 -21.63 -19.62 4.56
C GLU A 11 -22.93 -19.19 5.23
N LYS A 12 -22.98 -19.13 6.57
CA LYS A 12 -24.16 -18.60 7.31
C LYS A 12 -24.43 -17.12 7.05
N GLN A 13 -23.37 -16.33 6.84
CA GLN A 13 -23.49 -14.92 6.49
C GLN A 13 -24.13 -14.73 5.11
N GLY A 14 -23.99 -15.70 4.22
CA GLY A 14 -24.65 -15.74 2.92
C GLY A 14 -24.30 -14.56 2.02
N TYR A 15 -25.12 -14.36 1.00
CA TYR A 15 -25.04 -13.25 0.06
C TYR A 15 -26.46 -12.85 -0.36
N PHE A 16 -26.58 -11.67 -0.94
CA PHE A 16 -27.85 -11.19 -1.46
C PHE A 16 -28.17 -11.86 -2.79
N LEU A 17 -29.37 -12.43 -2.93
CA LEU A 17 -29.83 -13.09 -4.14
C LEU A 17 -31.28 -12.70 -4.44
N VAL A 18 -31.53 -12.33 -5.68
CA VAL A 18 -32.84 -11.92 -6.20
C VAL A 18 -33.11 -12.68 -7.49
N ASP A 19 -34.37 -13.08 -7.71
CA ASP A 19 -34.79 -13.70 -8.96
C ASP A 19 -35.08 -12.67 -10.07
N ALA A 20 -35.50 -13.16 -11.24
CA ALA A 20 -35.83 -12.29 -12.37
C ALA A 20 -37.10 -11.45 -12.15
N ASP A 21 -37.95 -11.84 -11.20
CA ASP A 21 -39.20 -11.17 -10.83
C ASP A 21 -39.00 -10.22 -9.63
N GLU A 22 -37.75 -9.90 -9.30
CA GLU A 22 -37.33 -9.05 -8.18
C GLU A 22 -37.69 -9.57 -6.78
N ASN A 23 -38.01 -10.87 -6.63
CA ASN A 23 -38.22 -11.46 -5.32
C ASN A 23 -36.90 -11.77 -4.64
N ILE A 24 -36.78 -11.38 -3.38
CA ILE A 24 -35.62 -11.67 -2.55
C ILE A 24 -35.64 -13.16 -2.19
N LEU A 25 -34.67 -13.90 -2.71
CA LEU A 25 -34.48 -15.32 -2.42
C LEU A 25 -33.57 -15.52 -1.20
N GLU A 26 -32.59 -14.64 -1.02
CA GLU A 26 -31.63 -14.71 0.08
C GLU A 26 -31.13 -13.31 0.47
N GLU A 27 -30.99 -13.09 1.78
CA GLU A 27 -30.45 -11.87 2.35
C GLU A 27 -29.06 -12.13 2.94
N GLN A 28 -28.13 -11.20 2.72
CA GLN A 28 -26.82 -11.23 3.36
C GLN A 28 -26.97 -10.87 4.85
N LYS A 29 -26.61 -11.80 5.72
CA LYS A 29 -26.77 -11.72 7.18
C LYS A 29 -25.53 -11.19 7.91
N GLY A 30 -24.40 -11.07 7.22
CA GLY A 30 -23.18 -10.56 7.83
C GLY A 30 -22.11 -10.13 6.84
N VAL A 31 -21.04 -9.55 7.39
CA VAL A 31 -19.94 -8.97 6.62
C VAL A 31 -18.59 -9.40 7.21
N ILE A 32 -17.64 -9.74 6.34
CA ILE A 32 -16.25 -9.96 6.74
C ILE A 32 -15.51 -8.62 6.71
N ARG A 33 -15.05 -8.17 7.87
CA ARG A 33 -14.14 -7.04 7.99
C ARG A 33 -12.71 -7.53 8.16
N SER A 34 -11.86 -7.30 7.16
CA SER A 34 -10.42 -7.52 7.26
C SER A 34 -9.71 -6.21 7.64
N ASN A 35 -8.94 -6.25 8.72
CA ASN A 35 -8.04 -5.17 9.11
C ASN A 35 -6.60 -5.72 9.06
N CYS A 36 -5.66 -4.93 8.56
CA CYS A 36 -4.24 -5.22 8.67
C CYS A 36 -3.53 -3.97 9.20
N ILE A 37 -2.68 -4.14 10.20
CA ILE A 37 -1.94 -3.04 10.84
C ILE A 37 -0.89 -2.42 9.89
N ASP A 38 -0.43 -3.18 8.88
CA ASP A 38 0.75 -2.79 8.10
C ASP A 38 0.56 -2.72 6.58
N CYS A 39 -0.44 -3.39 5.98
CA CYS A 39 -0.55 -3.38 4.52
C CYS A 39 -1.94 -3.70 3.97
N LEU A 40 -2.41 -2.80 3.12
CA LEU A 40 -3.56 -2.98 2.23
C LEU A 40 -3.42 -4.24 1.35
N ASP A 41 -2.18 -4.60 1.01
CA ASP A 41 -1.91 -5.70 0.10
C ASP A 41 -2.35 -7.06 0.71
N ARG A 42 -2.20 -7.26 2.02
CA ARG A 42 -2.67 -8.49 2.70
C ARG A 42 -4.20 -8.52 2.80
N THR A 43 -4.84 -7.40 3.10
CA THR A 43 -6.30 -7.34 3.14
C THR A 43 -6.91 -7.59 1.77
N ASN A 44 -6.31 -7.06 0.70
CA ASN A 44 -6.77 -7.28 -0.67
C ASN A 44 -6.70 -8.76 -1.07
N VAL A 45 -5.58 -9.43 -0.76
CA VAL A 45 -5.44 -10.88 -1.02
C VAL A 45 -6.49 -11.69 -0.27
N THR A 46 -6.74 -11.38 1.00
CA THR A 46 -7.77 -12.07 1.80
C THR A 46 -9.17 -11.81 1.24
N GLN A 47 -9.51 -10.56 0.89
CA GLN A 47 -10.81 -10.22 0.32
C GLN A 47 -11.04 -10.87 -1.04
N ASN A 48 -10.03 -10.88 -1.92
CA ASN A 48 -10.07 -11.59 -3.20
C ASN A 48 -10.37 -13.09 -3.00
N TYR A 49 -9.71 -13.73 -2.05
CA TYR A 49 -9.96 -15.15 -1.74
C TYR A 49 -11.40 -15.39 -1.25
N MET A 50 -11.92 -14.55 -0.36
CA MET A 50 -13.31 -14.66 0.12
C MET A 50 -14.31 -14.42 -1.01
N ALA A 51 -14.05 -13.45 -1.88
CA ALA A 51 -14.88 -13.18 -3.04
C ALA A 51 -14.89 -14.34 -4.03
N GLN A 52 -13.75 -15.01 -4.24
CA GLN A 52 -13.68 -16.22 -5.06
C GLN A 52 -14.58 -17.32 -4.49
N LYS A 53 -14.56 -17.51 -3.16
CA LYS A 53 -15.43 -18.48 -2.47
C LYS A 53 -16.90 -18.12 -2.61
N SER A 54 -17.27 -16.85 -2.40
CA SER A 54 -18.64 -16.37 -2.60
C SER A 54 -19.12 -16.57 -4.04
N LEU A 55 -18.28 -16.23 -5.03
CA LEU A 55 -18.60 -16.39 -6.45
C LEU A 55 -18.84 -17.86 -6.82
N ASN A 56 -18.02 -18.79 -6.31
CA ASN A 56 -18.24 -20.22 -6.54
C ASN A 56 -19.58 -20.68 -5.98
N LEU A 57 -19.93 -20.29 -4.75
CA LEU A 57 -21.22 -20.64 -4.13
C LEU A 57 -22.40 -20.09 -4.95
N GLN A 58 -22.29 -18.84 -5.41
CA GLN A 58 -23.32 -18.21 -6.26
C GLN A 58 -23.49 -18.94 -7.59
N LEU A 59 -22.39 -19.26 -8.29
CA LEU A 59 -22.42 -19.95 -9.59
C LEU A 59 -22.94 -21.39 -9.47
N GLN A 60 -22.63 -22.08 -8.37
CA GLN A 60 -23.20 -23.40 -8.05
C GLN A 60 -24.70 -23.28 -7.74
N ARG A 61 -25.12 -22.25 -6.99
CA ARG A 61 -26.52 -22.03 -6.63
C ARG A 61 -27.43 -21.79 -7.83
N ILE A 62 -26.94 -21.08 -8.85
CA ILE A 62 -27.69 -20.83 -10.08
C ILE A 62 -27.54 -21.94 -11.13
N GLY A 63 -26.81 -23.02 -10.82
CA GLY A 63 -26.63 -24.17 -11.71
C GLY A 63 -25.67 -23.94 -12.88
N VAL A 64 -24.82 -22.92 -12.82
CA VAL A 64 -23.74 -22.72 -13.82
C VAL A 64 -22.57 -23.67 -13.53
N PHE A 65 -22.28 -23.94 -12.25
CA PHE A 65 -21.26 -24.89 -11.82
C PHE A 65 -21.88 -26.11 -11.14
N ASP A 66 -21.29 -27.27 -11.39
CA ASP A 66 -21.54 -28.46 -10.56
C ASP A 66 -20.91 -28.29 -9.17
N SER A 67 -21.34 -29.11 -8.20
CA SER A 67 -20.84 -29.07 -6.81
C SER A 67 -19.31 -29.20 -6.67
N THR A 68 -18.64 -29.78 -7.66
CA THR A 68 -17.18 -29.97 -7.70
C THR A 68 -16.45 -28.89 -8.51
N GLU A 69 -17.17 -28.11 -9.30
CA GLU A 69 -16.57 -27.09 -10.17
C GLU A 69 -16.34 -25.80 -9.39
N CYS A 70 -15.27 -25.09 -9.78
CA CYS A 70 -14.96 -23.77 -9.25
C CYS A 70 -14.41 -22.87 -10.36
N VAL A 71 -14.46 -21.56 -10.15
CA VAL A 71 -14.06 -20.57 -11.16
C VAL A 71 -12.63 -20.78 -11.64
N SER A 72 -11.72 -21.31 -10.79
CA SER A 72 -10.35 -21.63 -11.18
C SER A 72 -10.22 -22.79 -12.17
N ASN A 73 -11.27 -23.58 -12.41
CA ASN A 73 -11.29 -24.56 -13.51
C ASN A 73 -11.43 -23.89 -14.89
N PHE A 74 -11.92 -22.65 -14.94
CA PHE A 74 -12.21 -21.91 -16.16
C PHE A 74 -11.20 -20.76 -16.34
N GLU A 75 -10.08 -21.01 -17.03
CA GLU A 75 -8.92 -20.09 -17.04
C GLU A 75 -9.26 -18.68 -17.56
N ASP A 76 -10.10 -18.56 -18.59
CA ASP A 76 -10.47 -17.26 -19.17
C ASP A 76 -11.25 -16.40 -18.17
N ASP A 77 -12.26 -16.96 -17.52
CA ASP A 77 -13.08 -16.24 -16.55
C ASP A 77 -12.33 -16.02 -15.23
N TYR A 78 -11.51 -16.99 -14.82
CA TYR A 78 -10.62 -16.82 -13.68
C TYR A 78 -9.61 -15.70 -13.90
N THR A 79 -9.10 -15.55 -15.12
CA THR A 79 -8.21 -14.45 -15.49
C THR A 79 -8.91 -13.10 -15.44
N LYS A 80 -10.16 -13.01 -15.89
CA LYS A 80 -10.98 -11.79 -15.75
C LYS A 80 -11.21 -11.45 -14.28
N PHE A 81 -11.55 -12.44 -13.45
CA PHE A 81 -11.74 -12.27 -12.01
C PHE A 81 -10.47 -11.76 -11.32
N LYS A 82 -9.33 -12.41 -11.56
CA LYS A 82 -8.02 -11.98 -11.03
C LYS A 82 -7.66 -10.55 -11.46
N ARG A 83 -7.96 -10.18 -12.70
CA ARG A 83 -7.72 -8.83 -13.22
C ARG A 83 -8.53 -7.77 -12.48
N ILE A 84 -9.84 -7.99 -12.30
CA ILE A 84 -10.73 -7.06 -11.58
C ILE A 84 -10.21 -6.80 -10.16
N TRP A 85 -9.86 -7.86 -9.43
CA TRP A 85 -9.34 -7.73 -8.07
C TRP A 85 -7.96 -7.08 -7.98
N ALA A 86 -7.12 -7.28 -9.00
CA ALA A 86 -5.83 -6.60 -9.07
C ALA A 86 -5.99 -5.11 -9.36
N GLU A 87 -6.87 -4.73 -10.28
CA GLU A 87 -7.17 -3.34 -10.63
C GLU A 87 -7.85 -2.61 -9.45
N GLN A 88 -8.82 -3.24 -8.79
CA GLN A 88 -9.43 -2.71 -7.58
C GLN A 88 -8.39 -2.46 -6.48
N GLY A 89 -7.50 -3.42 -6.22
CA GLY A 89 -6.43 -3.28 -5.24
C GLY A 89 -5.47 -2.13 -5.58
N ASP A 90 -5.15 -1.98 -6.86
CA ASP A 90 -4.31 -0.90 -7.40
C ASP A 90 -4.96 0.48 -7.18
N GLU A 91 -6.25 0.63 -7.47
CA GLU A 91 -6.99 1.89 -7.26
C GLU A 91 -7.11 2.27 -5.78
N ILE A 92 -7.42 1.31 -4.90
CA ILE A 92 -7.47 1.58 -3.45
C ILE A 92 -6.07 1.96 -2.95
N SER A 93 -5.03 1.31 -3.45
CA SER A 93 -3.65 1.65 -3.10
C SER A 93 -3.24 3.04 -3.58
N LEU A 94 -3.69 3.47 -4.77
CA LEU A 94 -3.44 4.81 -5.26
C LEU A 94 -4.09 5.87 -4.35
N GLN A 95 -5.30 5.63 -3.89
CA GLN A 95 -5.97 6.54 -2.95
C GLN A 95 -5.28 6.56 -1.58
N TYR A 96 -4.92 5.38 -1.05
CA TYR A 96 -4.34 5.25 0.28
C TYR A 96 -2.88 5.69 0.37
N ALA A 97 -2.03 5.25 -0.56
CA ALA A 97 -0.57 5.43 -0.51
C ALA A 97 -0.01 6.27 -1.67
N GLY A 98 -0.84 6.65 -2.64
CA GLY A 98 -0.41 7.38 -3.84
C GLY A 98 0.41 6.55 -4.83
N THR A 99 0.44 5.22 -4.67
CA THR A 99 1.10 4.28 -5.60
C THR A 99 0.21 3.09 -5.87
N TYR A 100 0.51 2.33 -6.92
CA TYR A 100 -0.08 1.01 -7.15
C TYR A 100 0.16 0.02 -6.00
N ALA A 101 -0.64 -1.05 -5.93
CA ALA A 101 -0.56 -2.09 -4.92
C ALA A 101 0.79 -2.82 -5.02
N LEU A 102 1.38 -3.18 -3.87
CA LEU A 102 2.54 -4.07 -3.87
C LEU A 102 2.04 -5.49 -4.04
N LYS A 103 2.85 -6.34 -4.69
CA LYS A 103 2.50 -7.74 -4.96
C LYS A 103 1.24 -7.90 -5.80
N GLY A 104 0.91 -6.92 -6.64
CA GLY A 104 -0.20 -7.03 -7.59
C GLY A 104 -0.10 -8.28 -8.48
N ASP A 105 1.11 -8.73 -8.77
CA ASP A 105 1.39 -9.97 -9.51
C ASP A 105 0.88 -11.23 -8.80
N LEU A 106 0.85 -11.24 -7.46
CA LEU A 106 0.29 -12.37 -6.71
C LEU A 106 -1.21 -12.48 -6.94
N VAL A 107 -1.91 -11.34 -7.08
CA VAL A 107 -3.35 -11.31 -7.38
C VAL A 107 -3.59 -11.61 -8.86
N ARG A 108 -2.79 -11.03 -9.78
CA ARG A 108 -2.94 -11.21 -11.24
C ARG A 108 -2.59 -12.61 -11.73
N TYR A 109 -1.48 -13.16 -11.22
CA TYR A 109 -0.85 -14.37 -11.77
C TYR A 109 -0.70 -15.50 -10.76
N GLY A 110 -1.03 -15.29 -9.48
CA GLY A 110 -0.82 -16.28 -8.41
C GLY A 110 0.65 -16.50 -8.04
N LYS A 111 1.59 -15.82 -8.71
CA LYS A 111 3.03 -15.93 -8.47
C LYS A 111 3.70 -14.57 -8.64
N GLN A 112 4.77 -14.34 -7.89
CA GLN A 112 5.57 -13.12 -8.00
C GLN A 112 6.55 -13.25 -9.18
N THR A 113 6.51 -12.29 -10.12
CA THR A 113 7.47 -12.25 -11.24
C THR A 113 8.67 -11.37 -10.89
N VAL A 114 9.82 -11.56 -11.57
CA VAL A 114 11.02 -10.73 -11.37
C VAL A 114 10.77 -9.27 -11.77
N SER A 115 10.05 -9.06 -12.87
CA SER A 115 9.63 -7.71 -13.30
C SER A 115 8.68 -7.08 -12.28
N GLY A 116 7.74 -7.87 -11.75
CA GLY A 116 6.86 -7.47 -10.66
C GLY A 116 7.62 -7.07 -9.41
N ALA A 117 8.65 -7.81 -9.01
CA ALA A 117 9.47 -7.48 -7.85
C ALA A 117 10.22 -6.14 -8.01
N ILE A 118 10.69 -5.81 -9.22
CA ILE A 118 11.30 -4.50 -9.50
C ILE A 118 10.26 -3.37 -9.41
N LYS A 119 9.08 -3.58 -10.02
CA LYS A 119 7.96 -2.63 -9.95
C LYS A 119 7.52 -2.40 -8.50
N ASP A 120 7.40 -3.47 -7.73
CA ASP A 120 7.11 -3.45 -6.30
C ASP A 120 8.18 -2.63 -5.54
N GLY A 121 9.46 -2.82 -5.85
CA GLY A 121 10.55 -2.03 -5.25
C GLY A 121 10.41 -0.53 -5.52
N MET A 122 10.13 -0.14 -6.77
CA MET A 122 9.91 1.27 -7.12
C MET A 122 8.66 1.85 -6.44
N SER A 123 7.57 1.08 -6.38
CA SER A 123 6.37 1.46 -5.64
C SER A 123 6.67 1.60 -4.15
N ALA A 124 7.45 0.72 -3.54
CA ALA A 124 7.80 0.80 -2.12
C ALA A 124 8.63 2.05 -1.80
N LEU A 125 9.59 2.40 -2.66
CA LEU A 125 10.36 3.65 -2.54
C LEU A 125 9.45 4.88 -2.68
N SER A 126 8.53 4.84 -3.65
CA SER A 126 7.56 5.91 -3.86
C SER A 126 6.62 6.05 -2.66
N ARG A 127 6.09 4.94 -2.12
CA ARG A 127 5.28 4.92 -0.89
C ARG A 127 6.04 5.49 0.29
N TYR A 128 7.31 5.12 0.48
CA TYR A 128 8.14 5.67 1.54
C TYR A 128 8.24 7.20 1.44
N TYR A 129 8.47 7.72 0.24
CA TYR A 129 8.50 9.17 0.01
C TYR A 129 7.14 9.81 0.29
N LEU A 130 6.09 9.27 -0.31
CA LEU A 130 4.73 9.81 -0.22
C LEU A 130 4.21 9.82 1.22
N ASN A 131 4.39 8.73 1.96
CA ASN A 131 3.94 8.59 3.35
C ASN A 131 4.71 9.50 4.31
N ASN A 132 5.98 9.80 4.02
CA ASN A 132 6.75 10.70 4.88
C ASN A 132 6.56 12.17 4.53
N PHE A 133 6.36 12.54 3.26
CA PHE A 133 6.44 13.95 2.83
C PHE A 133 5.15 14.54 2.25
N GLN A 134 4.18 13.72 1.87
CA GLN A 134 2.91 14.19 1.29
C GLN A 134 1.69 13.74 2.09
N ASP A 135 1.86 12.81 3.02
CA ASP A 135 0.76 12.22 3.78
C ASP A 135 -0.06 13.22 4.59
N GLY A 136 0.61 14.16 5.29
CA GLY A 136 -0.09 15.17 6.08
C GLY A 136 -1.10 15.99 5.28
N VAL A 137 -0.76 16.38 4.05
CA VAL A 137 -1.65 17.14 3.16
C VAL A 137 -2.81 16.26 2.66
N ARG A 138 -2.54 14.97 2.40
CA ARG A 138 -3.60 14.02 2.01
C ARG A 138 -4.59 13.81 3.15
N GLN A 139 -4.09 13.63 4.38
CA GLN A 139 -4.92 13.47 5.56
C GLN A 139 -5.77 14.72 5.82
N ASP A 140 -5.21 15.92 5.68
CA ASP A 140 -5.96 17.18 5.79
C ASP A 140 -7.08 17.27 4.73
N ALA A 141 -6.80 16.87 3.48
CA ALA A 141 -7.83 16.83 2.43
C ALA A 141 -8.95 15.82 2.75
N LEU A 142 -8.60 14.64 3.28
CA LEU A 142 -9.56 13.64 3.71
C LEU A 142 -10.41 14.12 4.88
N ASP A 143 -9.82 14.79 5.88
CA ASP A 143 -10.55 15.32 7.03
C ASP A 143 -11.53 16.42 6.61
N LEU A 144 -11.20 17.21 5.59
CA LEU A 144 -12.11 18.22 5.02
C LEU A 144 -13.28 17.57 4.26
N ILE A 145 -13.00 16.63 3.35
CA ILE A 145 -14.03 16.00 2.50
C ILE A 145 -14.95 15.09 3.32
N SER A 146 -14.41 14.41 4.34
CA SER A 146 -15.21 13.55 5.24
C SER A 146 -16.02 14.34 6.28
N GLY A 147 -15.89 15.67 6.33
CA GLY A 147 -16.57 16.52 7.29
C GLY A 147 -16.02 16.44 8.71
N ARG A 148 -14.84 15.83 8.90
CA ARG A 148 -14.15 15.74 10.20
C ARG A 148 -13.63 17.10 10.66
N TYR A 149 -13.26 17.96 9.72
CA TYR A 149 -12.88 19.35 9.97
C TYR A 149 -13.91 20.31 9.34
N THR A 150 -14.41 21.26 10.13
CA THR A 150 -15.32 22.32 9.65
C THR A 150 -14.57 23.64 9.56
N VAL A 151 -14.63 24.29 8.39
CA VAL A 151 -13.94 25.58 8.16
C VAL A 151 -14.69 26.70 8.88
N GLY A 152 -14.06 27.29 9.89
CA GLY A 152 -14.56 28.51 10.55
C GLY A 152 -14.29 29.76 9.70
N THR A 153 -15.30 30.59 9.49
CA THR A 153 -15.20 31.85 8.72
C THR A 153 -14.30 32.90 9.38
N ASN A 154 -14.04 32.80 10.68
CA ASN A 154 -13.27 33.77 11.45
C ASN A 154 -11.83 33.32 11.77
N SER A 155 -11.43 32.13 11.32
CA SER A 155 -10.11 31.56 11.60
C SER A 155 -9.22 31.65 10.35
N PRO A 156 -7.92 31.97 10.49
CA PRO A 156 -7.00 31.92 9.36
C PRO A 156 -6.90 30.48 8.83
N SER A 157 -6.75 30.34 7.51
CA SER A 157 -6.54 29.04 6.88
C SER A 157 -5.30 28.36 7.46
N GLN A 158 -5.47 27.16 8.00
CA GLN A 158 -4.36 26.31 8.47
C GLN A 158 -3.68 25.55 7.33
N ILE A 159 -4.26 25.58 6.13
CA ILE A 159 -3.74 24.93 4.92
C ILE A 159 -2.67 25.85 4.31
N GLN A 160 -1.43 25.37 4.24
CA GLN A 160 -0.34 26.05 3.53
C GLN A 160 -0.45 25.79 2.01
N PRO A 161 -0.04 26.76 1.16
CA PRO A 161 0.06 26.52 -0.27
C PRO A 161 1.04 25.38 -0.55
N ILE A 162 0.62 24.49 -1.46
CA ILE A 162 1.42 23.37 -1.99
C ILE A 162 2.76 23.93 -2.50
N GLY A 163 3.88 23.52 -1.91
CA GLY A 163 5.23 23.96 -2.29
C GLY A 163 5.99 24.85 -1.31
N SER A 164 5.38 25.23 -0.18
CA SER A 164 6.02 26.09 0.85
C SER A 164 6.90 25.34 1.87
N GLN A 165 6.91 24.00 1.84
CA GLN A 165 7.80 23.20 2.67
C GLN A 165 9.10 22.92 1.91
N PRO A 166 10.27 23.36 2.40
CA PRO A 166 11.54 22.99 1.80
C PRO A 166 11.69 21.47 1.95
N SER A 167 11.59 20.75 0.83
CA SER A 167 11.91 19.34 0.78
C SER A 167 13.42 19.19 0.97
N PHE A 168 13.87 19.06 2.22
CA PHE A 168 15.26 18.73 2.55
C PHE A 168 15.66 17.33 2.06
N LEU A 169 14.70 16.56 1.53
CA LEU A 169 14.90 15.17 1.17
C LEU A 169 15.75 14.89 -0.07
N PRO A 170 15.58 15.57 -1.23
CA PRO A 170 16.44 15.32 -2.39
C PRO A 170 17.90 15.58 -2.04
N VAL A 171 18.14 16.61 -1.22
CA VAL A 171 19.46 16.97 -0.71
C VAL A 171 19.97 15.92 0.27
N ALA A 172 19.18 15.51 1.28
CA ALA A 172 19.57 14.48 2.24
C ALA A 172 19.81 13.11 1.58
N SER A 173 18.94 12.69 0.66
CA SER A 173 19.05 11.45 -0.11
C SER A 173 20.26 11.48 -1.05
N ALA A 174 20.51 12.60 -1.74
CA ALA A 174 21.70 12.75 -2.58
C ALA A 174 22.99 12.72 -1.75
N LEU A 175 23.00 13.34 -0.57
CA LEU A 175 24.14 13.30 0.35
C LEU A 175 24.39 11.89 0.91
N LEU A 176 23.34 11.13 1.22
CA LEU A 176 23.47 9.75 1.69
C LEU A 176 23.93 8.81 0.57
N ILE A 177 23.31 8.87 -0.62
CA ILE A 177 23.71 8.04 -1.75
C ILE A 177 25.13 8.41 -2.21
N GLY A 178 25.44 9.71 -2.28
CA GLY A 178 26.78 10.20 -2.58
C GLY A 178 27.81 9.74 -1.55
N GLY A 179 27.50 9.86 -0.26
CA GLY A 179 28.37 9.40 0.82
C GLY A 179 28.62 7.88 0.78
N VAL A 180 27.57 7.08 0.61
CA VAL A 180 27.69 5.61 0.52
C VAL A 180 28.43 5.15 -0.75
N THR A 181 28.19 5.79 -1.89
CA THR A 181 28.87 5.43 -3.14
C THR A 181 30.36 5.81 -3.09
N VAL A 182 30.69 6.99 -2.57
CA VAL A 182 32.08 7.43 -2.41
C VAL A 182 32.81 6.59 -1.37
N THR A 183 32.20 6.25 -0.24
CA THR A 183 32.80 5.32 0.75
C THR A 183 33.03 3.93 0.16
N SER A 184 32.06 3.37 -0.58
CA SER A 184 32.19 2.06 -1.22
C SER A 184 33.29 2.04 -2.27
N PHE A 185 33.37 3.07 -3.11
CA PHE A 185 34.41 3.21 -4.13
C PHE A 185 35.80 3.40 -3.50
N THR A 186 35.91 4.24 -2.47
CA THR A 186 37.18 4.48 -1.77
C THR A 186 37.66 3.25 -1.00
N ILE A 187 36.76 2.46 -0.39
CA ILE A 187 37.11 1.17 0.25
C ILE A 187 37.60 0.15 -0.78
N HIS A 188 36.93 0.05 -1.94
CA HIS A 188 37.35 -0.86 -3.01
C HIS A 188 38.72 -0.47 -3.60
N GLN A 189 39.06 0.82 -3.60
CA GLN A 189 40.34 1.32 -4.10
C GLN A 189 41.45 1.36 -3.04
N ALA A 190 41.08 1.40 -1.75
CA ALA A 190 42.01 1.48 -0.61
C ALA A 190 42.95 0.27 -0.47
N GLY A 191 42.66 -0.86 -1.14
CA GLY A 191 43.61 -1.96 -1.31
C GLY A 191 44.91 -1.56 -2.03
N ARG A 192 44.96 -0.39 -2.69
CA ARG A 192 46.13 0.10 -3.45
C ARG A 192 46.87 1.29 -2.82
N ASN A 193 46.28 2.07 -1.91
CA ASN A 193 46.91 3.29 -1.38
C ASN A 193 46.43 3.66 0.03
N THR A 194 47.37 3.92 0.95
CA THR A 194 47.12 4.23 2.36
C THR A 194 46.38 5.56 2.58
N GLN A 195 46.56 6.56 1.71
CA GLN A 195 45.83 7.84 1.80
C GLN A 195 44.32 7.70 1.57
N GLN A 196 43.87 6.64 0.89
CA GLN A 196 42.45 6.43 0.59
C GLN A 196 41.66 5.91 1.80
N TYR A 197 42.32 5.34 2.81
CA TYR A 197 41.67 4.98 4.09
C TYR A 197 41.27 6.21 4.90
N LEU A 198 42.04 7.30 4.84
CA LEU A 198 41.67 8.55 5.51
C LEU A 198 40.46 9.20 4.83
N ALA A 199 40.43 9.18 3.49
CA ALA A 199 39.28 9.68 2.73
C ALA A 199 38.02 8.86 3.01
N SER A 200 38.11 7.53 3.04
CA SER A 200 36.96 6.67 3.35
C SER A 200 36.43 6.89 4.78
N ALA A 201 37.32 7.07 5.76
CA ALA A 201 36.94 7.39 7.14
C ALA A 201 36.24 8.75 7.25
N LEU A 202 36.70 9.77 6.52
CA LEU A 202 36.03 11.08 6.47
C LEU A 202 34.64 11.00 5.87
N TRP A 203 34.48 10.34 4.72
CA TRP A 203 33.17 10.18 4.08
C TRP A 203 32.20 9.32 4.90
N ALA A 204 32.71 8.30 5.61
CA ALA A 204 31.92 7.53 6.56
C ALA A 204 31.46 8.40 7.73
N GLY A 205 32.33 9.27 8.26
CA GLY A 205 32.00 10.25 9.29
C GLY A 205 30.94 11.26 8.85
N VAL A 206 31.06 11.82 7.65
CA VAL A 206 30.05 12.72 7.05
C VAL A 206 28.71 12.00 6.91
N THR A 207 28.71 10.77 6.39
CA THR A 207 27.50 9.96 6.22
C THR A 207 26.85 9.69 7.58
N ALA A 208 27.63 9.29 8.59
CA ALA A 208 27.13 9.06 9.95
C ALA A 208 26.56 10.34 10.58
N GLY A 209 27.20 11.48 10.36
CA GLY A 209 26.71 12.79 10.81
C GLY A 209 25.37 13.17 10.16
N VAL A 210 25.22 12.96 8.85
CA VAL A 210 23.96 13.19 8.13
C VAL A 210 22.86 12.26 8.65
N VAL A 211 23.16 10.98 8.86
CA VAL A 211 22.19 10.02 9.46
C VAL A 211 21.78 10.45 10.87
N ALA A 212 22.73 10.87 11.71
CA ALA A 212 22.45 11.35 13.06
C ALA A 212 21.56 12.60 13.05
N MET A 213 21.83 13.54 12.14
CA MET A 213 21.02 14.75 11.95
C MET A 213 19.60 14.42 11.46
N ILE A 214 19.45 13.49 10.51
CA ILE A 214 18.13 13.02 10.04
C ILE A 214 17.40 12.32 11.19
N LYS A 215 18.08 11.50 11.99
CA LYS A 215 17.46 10.81 13.13
C LYS A 215 17.01 11.79 14.23
N ALA A 216 17.80 12.83 14.50
CA ALA A 216 17.47 13.86 15.47
C ALA A 216 16.31 14.76 15.00
N ASN A 217 16.27 15.11 13.72
CA ASN A 217 15.28 16.05 13.15
C ASN A 217 14.15 15.38 12.37
N GLY A 218 14.10 14.04 12.32
CA GLY A 218 13.20 13.29 11.43
C GLY A 218 11.73 13.67 11.59
N ARG A 219 11.30 13.98 12.81
CA ARG A 219 9.92 14.43 13.09
C ARG A 219 9.55 15.76 12.45
N HIS A 220 10.51 16.66 12.25
CA HIS A 220 10.32 17.95 11.58
C HIS A 220 10.46 17.85 10.06
N LEU A 221 11.06 16.76 9.56
CA LEU A 221 11.21 16.51 8.13
C LEU A 221 9.95 15.87 7.53
N CYS A 222 9.21 15.08 8.32
CA CYS A 222 7.99 14.44 7.85
C CYS A 222 6.81 15.43 7.84
N SER A 223 6.01 15.34 6.77
CA SER A 223 4.72 15.99 6.66
C SER A 223 3.75 15.40 7.70
N ARG A 224 2.99 16.28 8.36
CA ARG A 224 1.99 15.91 9.37
C ARG A 224 0.67 16.62 9.07
N PRO A 225 -0.47 15.99 9.39
CA PRO A 225 -1.76 16.65 9.31
C PRO A 225 -1.80 17.84 10.25
N ARG A 226 -2.49 18.90 9.82
CA ARG A 226 -2.59 20.18 10.54
C ARG A 226 -4.00 20.49 10.97
N LEU A 227 -5.01 19.96 10.27
CA LEU A 227 -6.42 20.22 10.57
C LEU A 227 -6.90 19.42 11.78
N CYS A 228 -6.62 18.12 11.78
CA CYS A 228 -6.96 17.21 12.86
C CYS A 228 -5.69 16.57 13.42
N HIS A 229 -5.48 16.68 14.74
CA HIS A 229 -4.39 15.95 15.39
C HIS A 229 -4.71 14.45 15.41
N LEU A 230 -3.72 13.64 15.01
CA LEU A 230 -3.78 12.19 15.18
C LEU A 230 -3.83 11.88 16.68
N ILE A 231 -4.85 11.13 17.11
CA ILE A 231 -5.05 10.63 18.48
C ILE A 231 -4.01 9.56 18.79
#